data_AF-X2F992-F1
#
_entry.id   AF-X2F992-F1
#
_cell.length_a   1.000
_cell.length_b   1.000
_cell.length_c   1.000
_cell.angle_alpha   90.00
_cell.angle_beta   90.00
_cell.angle_gamma   90.00
#
_symmetry.space_group_name_H-M   'P 1'
#
loop_
_entity.id
_entity.type
_entity.pdbx_description
1 polymer ?
#
loop_
_entity_poly.entity_id
_entity_poly.type
_entity_poly.pdbx_seq_one_letter_code
_entity_poly.pdbx_strand_id
1 'polypeptide(L)'
;MEPKEKMGRGKIEIKRIENTTNRQVTFCKRRNGLLKKAYELSVLCDAEVALVIFSSRGRLYEYANNSVKGTIDRYKKACTDNSSTGSISEANSQYYQQEATKLRQQITNLQNSNRNLLGDALTTMSLRDLKQLETRLEKGINKIRSKKNELLHAEIDYMQKREMELQTDNMYLRNKIADNERVQQHQQMSILPSTSTDYEVMTPYDSRSFLQVNLLDPSDHYSHQQQTTLQLG
;
A
#
# COMPACT_ATOMS: atom_id res chain seq x y z
N MET A 1 69.86 8.83 -39.76
CA MET A 1 68.59 8.40 -39.13
C MET A 1 68.00 7.33 -40.02
N GLU A 2 68.04 6.07 -39.61
CA GLU A 2 67.45 4.98 -40.38
C GLU A 2 65.91 5.03 -40.35
N PRO A 3 65.23 4.73 -41.46
CA PRO A 3 63.79 4.66 -41.49
C PRO A 3 63.32 3.40 -40.75
N LYS A 4 62.57 3.58 -39.64
CA LYS A 4 61.87 2.47 -38.99
C LYS A 4 60.81 1.91 -39.95
N GLU A 5 61.08 0.73 -40.50
CA GLU A 5 60.07 -0.06 -41.21
C GLU A 5 58.83 -0.22 -40.32
N LYS A 6 57.67 0.11 -40.88
CA LYS A 6 56.39 -0.18 -40.22
C LYS A 6 56.19 -1.70 -40.26
N MET A 7 56.52 -2.39 -39.16
CA MET A 7 56.20 -3.80 -38.96
C MET A 7 54.74 -4.06 -39.36
N GLY A 8 54.56 -4.96 -40.33
CA GLY A 8 53.26 -5.33 -40.87
C GLY A 8 52.35 -6.03 -39.84
N ARG A 9 51.24 -6.58 -40.31
CA ARG A 9 50.28 -7.29 -39.44
C ARG A 9 50.91 -8.59 -38.90
N GLY A 10 51.41 -8.56 -37.67
CA GLY A 10 51.92 -9.74 -36.97
C GLY A 10 50.83 -10.79 -36.72
N LYS A 11 51.17 -12.08 -36.90
CA LYS A 11 50.32 -13.21 -36.53
C LYS A 11 50.20 -13.27 -35.00
N ILE A 12 48.98 -13.49 -34.50
CA ILE A 12 48.70 -13.67 -33.06
C ILE A 12 47.97 -14.99 -32.83
N GLU A 13 48.18 -15.61 -31.69
CA GLU A 13 47.48 -16.83 -31.27
C GLU A 13 45.99 -16.55 -30.99
N ILE A 14 45.12 -17.53 -31.27
CA ILE A 14 43.69 -17.46 -30.93
C ILE A 14 43.49 -17.86 -29.46
N LYS A 15 43.80 -16.91 -28.57
CA LYS A 15 43.53 -16.98 -27.13
C LYS A 15 43.21 -15.59 -26.58
N ARG A 16 42.75 -15.51 -25.33
CA ARG A 16 42.51 -14.22 -24.66
C ARG A 16 43.80 -13.40 -24.61
N ILE A 17 43.73 -12.13 -25.03
CA ILE A 17 44.87 -11.20 -24.93
C ILE A 17 44.94 -10.70 -23.50
N GLU A 18 46.00 -11.02 -22.76
CA GLU A 18 46.11 -10.65 -21.34
C GLU A 18 46.35 -9.15 -21.13
N ASN A 19 47.24 -8.55 -21.93
CA ASN A 19 47.51 -7.12 -21.88
C ASN A 19 46.25 -6.30 -22.22
N THR A 20 45.80 -5.49 -21.27
CA THR A 20 44.56 -4.70 -21.34
C THR A 20 44.54 -3.71 -22.49
N THR A 21 45.64 -2.98 -22.73
CA THR A 21 45.78 -2.00 -23.80
C THR A 21 45.74 -2.67 -25.17
N ASN A 22 46.52 -3.74 -25.37
CA ASN A 22 46.52 -4.50 -26.62
C ASN A 22 45.15 -5.14 -26.89
N ARG A 23 44.49 -5.65 -25.83
CA ARG A 23 43.13 -6.19 -25.91
C ARG A 23 42.13 -5.12 -26.34
N GLN A 24 42.19 -3.92 -25.78
CA GLN A 24 41.29 -2.82 -26.14
C GLN A 24 41.48 -2.36 -27.60
N VAL A 25 42.74 -2.16 -28.03
CA VAL A 25 43.04 -1.78 -29.42
C VAL A 25 42.59 -2.87 -30.39
N THR A 26 42.83 -4.14 -30.06
CA THR A 26 42.41 -5.28 -30.87
C THR A 26 40.89 -5.39 -30.92
N PHE A 27 40.20 -5.21 -29.80
CA PHE A 27 38.74 -5.17 -29.75
C PHE A 27 38.18 -4.10 -30.69
N CYS A 28 38.68 -2.86 -30.61
CA CYS A 28 38.23 -1.78 -31.50
C CYS A 28 38.42 -2.12 -32.99
N LYS A 29 39.59 -2.67 -33.36
CA LYS A 29 39.88 -3.06 -34.75
C LYS A 29 39.02 -4.23 -35.22
N ARG A 30 38.94 -5.31 -34.44
CA ARG A 30 38.17 -6.51 -34.80
C ARG A 30 36.67 -6.26 -34.81
N ARG A 31 36.14 -5.52 -33.82
CA ARG A 31 34.74 -5.10 -33.78
C ARG A 31 34.36 -4.33 -35.04
N ASN A 32 35.16 -3.33 -35.42
CA ASN A 32 34.90 -2.55 -36.63
C ASN A 32 35.03 -3.41 -37.91
N GLY A 33 36.02 -4.31 -37.97
CA GLY A 33 36.16 -5.24 -39.09
C GLY A 33 34.97 -6.19 -39.21
N LEU A 34 34.46 -6.70 -38.10
CA LEU A 34 33.31 -7.59 -38.06
C LEU A 34 32.02 -6.87 -38.45
N LEU A 35 31.80 -5.65 -37.96
CA LEU A 35 30.68 -4.80 -38.36
C LEU A 35 30.68 -4.54 -39.87
N LYS A 36 31.84 -4.22 -40.44
CA LYS A 36 31.98 -4.05 -41.90
C LYS A 36 31.64 -5.33 -42.66
N LYS A 37 32.09 -6.49 -42.18
CA LYS A 37 31.78 -7.78 -42.82
C LYS A 37 30.31 -8.13 -42.73
N ALA A 38 29.66 -7.87 -41.60
CA ALA A 38 28.22 -8.06 -41.45
C ALA A 38 27.43 -7.16 -42.43
N TYR A 39 27.84 -5.89 -42.56
CA TYR A 39 27.27 -4.96 -43.54
C TYR A 39 27.47 -5.44 -44.98
N GLU A 40 28.70 -5.77 -45.37
CA GLU A 40 29.00 -6.30 -46.72
C GLU A 40 28.13 -7.51 -47.05
N LEU A 41 28.02 -8.48 -46.13
CA LEU A 41 27.20 -9.68 -46.34
C LEU A 41 25.72 -9.34 -46.53
N SER A 42 25.17 -8.46 -45.69
CA SER A 42 23.76 -8.08 -45.80
C SER A 42 23.43 -7.36 -47.11
N VAL A 43 24.35 -6.54 -47.63
CA VAL A 43 24.12 -5.77 -48.86
C VAL A 43 24.39 -6.61 -50.11
N LEU A 44 25.49 -7.37 -50.13
CA LEU A 44 25.88 -8.14 -51.32
C LEU A 44 24.98 -9.34 -51.57
N CYS A 45 24.41 -9.92 -50.52
CA CYS A 45 23.62 -11.15 -50.61
C CYS A 45 22.16 -10.97 -50.21
N ASP A 46 21.71 -9.74 -49.94
CA ASP A 46 20.38 -9.43 -49.41
C ASP A 46 20.00 -10.30 -48.18
N ALA A 47 21.01 -10.60 -47.36
CA ALA A 47 20.86 -11.46 -46.20
C ALA A 47 20.41 -10.63 -44.99
N GLU A 48 19.42 -11.12 -44.24
CA GLU A 48 19.10 -10.55 -42.93
C GLU A 48 20.20 -10.91 -41.92
N VAL A 49 20.84 -9.89 -41.38
CA VAL A 49 21.98 -10.05 -40.48
C VAL A 49 21.80 -9.11 -39.28
N ALA A 50 21.92 -9.67 -38.07
CA ALA A 50 22.05 -8.90 -36.84
C ALA A 50 23.31 -9.33 -36.09
N LEU A 51 24.07 -8.35 -35.59
CA LEU A 51 25.29 -8.54 -34.82
C LEU A 51 25.20 -7.71 -33.54
N VAL A 52 25.43 -8.35 -32.40
CA VAL A 52 25.40 -7.72 -31.07
C VAL A 52 26.71 -8.02 -30.35
N ILE A 53 27.40 -6.98 -29.87
CA ILE A 53 28.69 -7.10 -29.19
C ILE A 53 28.66 -6.27 -27.91
N PHE A 54 28.86 -6.93 -26.77
CA PHE A 54 29.12 -6.27 -25.50
C PHE A 54 30.61 -6.23 -25.21
N SER A 55 31.13 -5.04 -24.92
CA SER A 55 32.49 -4.93 -24.38
C SER A 55 32.55 -5.47 -22.95
N SER A 56 33.76 -5.77 -22.45
CA SER A 56 33.96 -6.16 -21.05
C SER A 56 33.56 -5.08 -20.03
N ARG A 57 33.29 -3.85 -20.49
CA ARG A 57 32.77 -2.74 -19.69
C ARG A 57 31.25 -2.55 -19.83
N GLY A 58 30.55 -3.49 -20.47
CA GLY A 58 29.10 -3.44 -20.68
C GLY A 58 28.63 -2.53 -21.83
N ARG A 59 29.53 -1.84 -22.54
CA ARG A 59 29.12 -1.03 -23.71
C ARG A 59 28.63 -1.92 -24.85
N LEU A 60 27.44 -1.61 -25.35
CA LEU A 60 26.81 -2.26 -26.51
C LEU A 60 27.33 -1.65 -27.82
N TYR A 61 27.62 -2.52 -28.78
CA TYR A 61 27.87 -2.20 -30.18
C TYR A 61 27.08 -3.16 -31.04
N GLU A 62 26.28 -2.64 -31.96
CA GLU A 62 25.38 -3.48 -32.76
C GLU A 62 25.31 -3.03 -34.22
N TYR A 63 24.88 -3.96 -35.06
CA TYR A 63 24.51 -3.74 -36.45
C TYR A 63 23.32 -4.61 -36.79
N ALA A 64 22.33 -4.06 -37.47
CA ALA A 64 21.26 -4.81 -38.11
C ALA A 64 20.83 -4.08 -39.39
N ASN A 65 20.51 -4.82 -40.45
CA ASN A 65 19.98 -4.23 -41.68
C ASN A 65 18.50 -3.80 -41.54
N ASN A 66 17.76 -4.41 -40.62
CA ASN A 66 16.40 -4.00 -40.26
C ASN A 66 16.30 -3.66 -38.75
N SER A 67 16.02 -4.65 -37.91
CA SER A 67 16.07 -4.49 -36.46
C SER A 67 16.63 -5.72 -35.77
N VAL A 68 17.43 -5.51 -34.73
CA VAL A 68 17.95 -6.59 -33.87
C VAL A 68 16.78 -7.39 -33.30
N LYS A 69 15.75 -6.69 -32.79
CA LYS A 69 14.53 -7.32 -32.26
C LYS A 69 13.83 -8.19 -33.32
N GLY A 70 13.58 -7.66 -34.52
CA GLY A 70 12.90 -8.40 -35.59
C GLY A 70 13.68 -9.64 -36.05
N THR A 71 15.02 -9.54 -36.12
CA THR A 71 15.88 -10.68 -36.46
C THR A 71 15.84 -11.75 -35.36
N ILE A 72 15.88 -11.35 -34.09
CA ILE A 72 15.74 -12.26 -32.94
C ILE A 72 14.37 -12.92 -32.93
N ASP A 73 13.30 -12.18 -33.21
CA ASP A 73 11.94 -12.72 -33.24
C ASP A 73 11.77 -13.72 -34.40
N ARG A 74 12.35 -13.44 -35.57
CA ARG A 74 12.41 -14.39 -36.70
C ARG A 74 13.20 -15.65 -36.35
N TYR A 75 14.34 -15.51 -35.69
CA TYR A 75 15.13 -16.64 -35.19
C TYR A 75 14.32 -17.50 -34.21
N LYS A 76 13.64 -16.87 -33.23
CA LYS A 76 12.78 -17.58 -32.28
C LYS A 76 11.70 -18.39 -32.99
N LYS A 77 11.02 -17.79 -33.98
CA LYS A 77 10.00 -18.47 -34.79
C LYS A 77 10.57 -19.64 -35.60
N ALA A 78 11.73 -19.46 -36.23
CA ALA A 78 12.39 -20.54 -36.97
C ALA A 78 12.86 -21.70 -36.06
N CYS A 79 13.17 -21.43 -34.79
CA CYS A 79 13.48 -22.46 -33.80
C CYS A 79 12.23 -23.20 -33.28
N THR A 80 11.10 -22.52 -33.11
CA THR A 80 9.84 -23.16 -32.67
C THR A 80 9.28 -24.10 -33.73
N ASP A 81 9.39 -23.74 -35.01
CA ASP A 81 8.85 -24.54 -36.12
C ASP A 81 9.66 -25.84 -36.39
N ASN A 82 10.89 -25.95 -35.87
CA ASN A 82 11.84 -27.07 -36.09
C ASN A 82 12.03 -27.96 -34.85
N SER A 83 11.04 -28.04 -33.97
CA SER A 83 11.11 -28.66 -32.63
C SER A 83 11.91 -29.97 -32.51
N SER A 84 13.14 -29.87 -31.99
CA SER A 84 13.76 -30.88 -31.13
C SER A 84 14.62 -30.31 -30.00
N THR A 85 14.70 -28.98 -29.83
CA THR A 85 15.52 -28.37 -28.77
C THR A 85 14.81 -27.14 -28.20
N GLY A 86 14.20 -27.31 -27.02
CA GLY A 86 13.47 -26.26 -26.33
C GLY A 86 14.31 -25.00 -26.15
N SER A 87 13.78 -23.87 -26.60
CA SER A 87 14.49 -22.59 -26.53
C SER A 87 14.44 -22.03 -25.11
N ILE A 88 15.51 -21.35 -24.66
CA ILE A 88 15.56 -20.65 -23.36
C ILE A 88 14.37 -19.67 -23.19
N SER A 89 13.84 -19.14 -24.31
CA SER A 89 12.66 -18.27 -24.31
C SER A 89 11.37 -18.99 -23.91
N GLU A 90 11.23 -20.28 -24.24
CA GLU A 90 10.07 -21.10 -23.84
C GLU A 90 10.14 -21.44 -22.36
N ALA A 91 11.34 -21.76 -21.85
CA ALA A 91 11.56 -22.01 -20.42
C ALA A 91 11.16 -20.80 -19.56
N ASN A 92 11.54 -19.58 -19.97
CA ASN A 92 11.14 -18.36 -19.26
C ASN A 92 9.62 -18.08 -19.34
N SER A 93 9.00 -18.28 -20.51
CA SER A 93 7.55 -18.08 -20.65
C SER A 93 6.76 -19.10 -19.82
N GLN A 94 7.20 -20.36 -19.79
CA GLN A 94 6.58 -21.41 -18.98
C GLN A 94 6.75 -21.13 -17.49
N TYR A 95 7.91 -20.65 -17.05
CA TYR A 95 8.13 -20.25 -15.67
C TYR A 95 7.14 -19.17 -15.22
N TYR A 96 7.00 -18.07 -15.98
CA TYR A 96 6.04 -17.02 -15.64
C TYR A 96 4.58 -17.49 -15.68
N GLN A 97 4.25 -18.41 -16.60
CA GLN A 97 2.93 -19.00 -16.67
C GLN A 97 2.61 -19.88 -15.43
N GLN A 98 3.59 -20.64 -14.94
CA GLN A 98 3.47 -21.42 -13.71
C GLN A 98 3.29 -20.51 -12.49
N GLU A 99 4.11 -19.47 -12.36
CA GLU A 99 4.00 -18.49 -11.26
C GLU A 99 2.64 -17.79 -11.26
N ALA A 100 2.15 -17.36 -12.43
CA ALA A 100 0.83 -16.76 -12.56
C ALA A 100 -0.29 -17.73 -12.17
N THR A 101 -0.13 -19.03 -12.45
CA THR A 101 -1.09 -20.07 -12.06
C THR A 101 -1.10 -20.30 -10.55
N LYS A 102 0.07 -20.33 -9.91
CA LYS A 102 0.18 -20.41 -8.44
C LYS A 102 -0.48 -19.22 -7.76
N LEU A 103 -0.25 -18.00 -8.26
CA LEU A 103 -0.88 -16.79 -7.73
C LEU A 103 -2.40 -16.82 -7.89
N ARG A 104 -2.91 -17.23 -9.06
CA ARG A 104 -4.36 -17.41 -9.26
C ARG A 104 -4.96 -18.41 -8.28
N GLN A 105 -4.29 -19.54 -8.05
CA GLN A 105 -4.75 -20.53 -7.08
C GLN A 105 -4.77 -19.98 -5.64
N GLN A 106 -3.76 -19.19 -5.25
CA GLN A 106 -3.75 -18.52 -3.94
C GLN A 106 -4.92 -17.54 -3.79
N ILE A 107 -5.23 -16.76 -4.83
CA ILE A 107 -6.38 -15.84 -4.83
C ILE A 107 -7.68 -16.62 -4.64
N THR A 108 -7.89 -17.70 -5.41
CA THR A 108 -9.09 -18.54 -5.29
C THR A 108 -9.20 -19.15 -3.89
N ASN A 109 -8.10 -19.64 -3.32
CA ASN A 109 -8.09 -20.20 -1.97
C ASN A 109 -8.45 -19.15 -0.90
N LEU A 110 -7.92 -17.94 -1.01
CA LEU A 110 -8.25 -16.83 -0.10
C LEU A 110 -9.71 -16.41 -0.23
N GLN A 111 -10.22 -16.29 -1.46
CA GLN A 111 -11.62 -15.97 -1.72
C GLN A 111 -12.56 -17.03 -1.14
N ASN A 112 -12.27 -18.31 -1.37
CA ASN A 112 -13.04 -19.41 -0.78
C ASN A 112 -12.98 -19.39 0.75
N SER A 113 -11.81 -19.14 1.34
CA SER A 113 -11.67 -19.01 2.80
C SER A 113 -12.54 -17.87 3.35
N ASN A 114 -12.61 -16.74 2.64
CA ASN A 114 -13.41 -15.59 3.06
C ASN A 114 -14.92 -15.89 2.95
N ARG A 115 -15.35 -16.55 1.88
CA ARG A 115 -16.74 -17.04 1.74
C ARG A 115 -17.13 -17.98 2.87
N ASN A 116 -16.26 -18.94 3.21
CA ASN A 116 -16.50 -19.86 4.31
C ASN A 116 -16.60 -19.11 5.65
N LEU A 117 -15.75 -18.12 5.91
CA LEU A 117 -15.83 -17.27 7.11
C LEU A 117 -17.14 -16.47 7.19
N LEU A 118 -17.75 -16.15 6.06
CA LEU A 118 -19.06 -15.50 5.97
C LEU A 118 -20.24 -16.48 6.06
N GLY A 119 -19.97 -17.78 6.12
CA GLY A 119 -20.99 -18.82 6.22
C GLY A 119 -21.48 -19.38 4.88
N ASP A 120 -20.85 -19.02 3.77
CA ASP A 120 -21.14 -19.57 2.44
C ASP A 120 -20.46 -20.93 2.21
N ALA A 121 -21.02 -21.74 1.31
CA ALA A 121 -20.42 -22.98 0.79
C ALA A 121 -20.00 -24.04 1.84
N LEU A 122 -20.54 -23.95 3.07
CA LEU A 122 -20.21 -24.84 4.18
C LEU A 122 -20.58 -26.31 3.92
N THR A 123 -21.60 -26.56 3.08
CA THR A 123 -22.06 -27.91 2.72
C THR A 123 -20.99 -28.74 2.02
N THR A 124 -20.02 -28.10 1.38
CA THR A 124 -18.92 -28.76 0.67
C THR A 124 -17.68 -28.96 1.54
N MET A 125 -17.69 -28.48 2.79
CA MET A 125 -16.57 -28.60 3.71
C MET A 125 -16.60 -29.94 4.46
N SER A 126 -15.42 -30.45 4.78
CA SER A 126 -15.32 -31.60 5.69
C SER A 126 -15.68 -31.20 7.13
N LEU A 127 -16.13 -32.15 7.95
CA LEU A 127 -16.41 -31.91 9.37
C LEU A 127 -15.19 -31.38 10.13
N ARG A 128 -13.99 -31.84 9.77
CA ARG A 128 -12.73 -31.35 10.37
C ARG A 128 -12.53 -29.87 10.06
N ASP A 129 -12.69 -29.49 8.80
CA ASP A 129 -12.48 -28.10 8.36
C ASP A 129 -13.55 -27.17 8.94
N LEU A 130 -14.79 -27.66 9.06
CA LEU A 130 -15.89 -26.91 9.68
C LEU A 130 -15.62 -26.65 11.16
N LYS A 131 -15.16 -27.66 11.92
CA LYS A 131 -14.75 -27.50 13.32
C LYS A 131 -13.58 -26.52 13.49
N GLN A 132 -12.62 -26.56 12.55
CA GLN A 132 -11.51 -25.61 12.54
C GLN A 132 -11.99 -24.18 12.27
N LEU A 133 -12.93 -24.02 11.33
CA LEU A 133 -13.56 -22.74 11.00
C LEU A 133 -14.31 -22.16 12.21
N GLU A 134 -15.13 -22.98 12.87
CA GLU A 134 -15.85 -22.62 14.10
C GLU A 134 -14.88 -22.14 15.19
N THR A 135 -13.84 -22.92 15.48
CA THR A 135 -12.81 -22.55 16.47
C THR A 135 -12.13 -21.23 16.12
N ARG A 136 -11.89 -20.97 14.83
CA ARG A 136 -11.27 -19.73 14.35
C ARG A 136 -12.22 -18.54 14.53
N LEU A 137 -13.49 -18.70 14.20
CA LEU A 137 -14.52 -17.67 14.36
C LEU A 137 -14.74 -17.34 15.83
N GLU A 138 -14.84 -18.34 16.70
CA GLU A 138 -15.03 -18.15 18.14
C GLU A 138 -13.88 -17.36 18.76
N LYS A 139 -12.62 -17.71 18.43
CA LYS A 139 -11.45 -16.94 18.85
C LYS A 139 -11.48 -15.50 18.34
N GLY A 140 -11.89 -15.30 17.08
CA GLY A 140 -12.02 -13.97 16.47
C GLY A 140 -13.06 -13.11 17.18
N ILE A 141 -14.26 -13.66 17.42
CA ILE A 141 -15.35 -12.99 18.12
C ILE A 141 -14.95 -12.63 19.55
N ASN A 142 -14.33 -13.56 20.28
CA ASN A 142 -13.88 -13.31 21.65
C ASN A 142 -12.84 -12.17 21.70
N LYS A 143 -11.90 -12.13 20.74
CA LYS A 143 -10.93 -11.03 20.65
C LYS A 143 -11.59 -9.69 20.35
N ILE A 144 -12.54 -9.65 19.41
CA ILE A 144 -13.30 -8.44 19.07
C ILE A 144 -14.10 -7.96 20.29
N ARG A 145 -14.82 -8.87 20.96
CA ARG A 145 -15.62 -8.55 22.15
C ARG A 145 -14.76 -8.00 23.28
N SER A 146 -13.62 -8.65 23.55
CA SER A 146 -12.66 -8.18 24.56
C SER A 146 -12.17 -6.77 24.24
N LYS A 147 -11.79 -6.49 22.98
CA LYS A 147 -11.30 -5.16 22.60
C LYS A 147 -12.40 -4.10 22.66
N LYS A 148 -13.61 -4.44 22.23
CA LYS A 148 -14.77 -3.54 22.37
C LYS A 148 -15.04 -3.21 23.83
N ASN A 149 -14.99 -4.20 24.71
CA ASN A 149 -15.21 -3.98 26.14
C ASN A 149 -14.12 -3.10 26.76
N GLU A 150 -12.85 -3.34 26.42
CA GLU A 150 -11.72 -2.50 26.85
C GLU A 150 -11.91 -1.02 26.43
N LEU A 151 -12.31 -0.78 25.18
CA LEU A 151 -12.56 0.58 24.69
C LEU A 151 -13.77 1.24 25.35
N LEU A 152 -14.85 0.48 25.59
CA LEU A 152 -16.03 0.98 26.30
C LEU A 152 -15.69 1.36 27.74
N HIS A 153 -14.90 0.56 28.45
CA HIS A 153 -14.44 0.90 29.79
C HIS A 153 -13.61 2.17 29.80
N ALA A 154 -12.65 2.29 28.87
CA ALA A 154 -11.85 3.51 28.74
C ALA A 154 -12.70 4.76 28.47
N GLU A 155 -13.75 4.65 27.66
CA GLU A 155 -14.67 5.75 27.39
C GLU A 155 -15.50 6.12 28.62
N ILE A 156 -16.00 5.13 29.37
CA ILE A 156 -16.74 5.37 30.62
C ILE A 156 -15.85 6.10 31.63
N ASP A 157 -14.62 5.64 31.83
CA ASP A 157 -13.68 6.24 32.77
C ASP A 157 -13.36 7.70 32.37
N TYR A 158 -13.20 7.96 31.07
CA TYR A 158 -12.99 9.30 30.54
C TYR A 158 -14.20 10.21 30.79
N MET A 159 -15.41 9.73 30.49
CA MET A 159 -16.65 10.49 30.72
C MET A 159 -16.87 10.81 32.20
N GLN A 160 -16.64 9.85 33.10
CA GLN A 160 -16.78 10.05 34.55
C GLN A 160 -15.78 11.09 35.08
N LYS A 161 -14.53 11.04 34.61
CA LYS A 161 -13.54 12.05 34.97
C LYS A 161 -13.97 13.44 34.48
N ARG A 162 -14.48 13.52 33.25
CA ARG A 162 -14.94 14.78 32.67
C ARG A 162 -16.14 15.35 33.40
N GLU A 163 -17.07 14.51 33.83
CA GLU A 163 -18.21 14.89 34.66
C GLU A 163 -17.73 15.49 35.99
N MET A 164 -16.79 14.84 36.67
CA MET A 164 -16.24 15.32 37.94
C MET A 164 -15.55 16.69 37.80
N GLU A 165 -14.76 16.89 36.74
CA GLU A 165 -14.14 18.18 36.44
C GLU A 165 -15.20 19.28 36.26
N LEU A 166 -16.22 19.02 35.43
CA LEU A 166 -17.30 19.97 35.18
C LEU A 166 -18.14 20.26 36.43
N GLN A 167 -18.39 19.26 37.29
CA GLN A 167 -19.09 19.47 38.56
C GLN A 167 -18.25 20.36 39.49
N THR A 168 -16.94 20.15 39.54
CA THR A 168 -16.01 20.96 40.35
C THR A 168 -15.99 22.41 39.87
N ASP A 169 -15.85 22.63 38.55
CA ASP A 169 -15.88 23.96 37.93
C ASP A 169 -17.22 24.66 38.17
N ASN A 170 -18.35 23.95 38.01
CA ASN A 170 -19.67 24.51 38.28
C ASN A 170 -19.84 24.92 39.74
N MET A 171 -19.37 24.11 40.69
CA MET A 171 -19.41 24.44 42.11
C MET A 171 -18.58 25.69 42.41
N TYR A 172 -17.39 25.80 41.83
CA TYR A 172 -16.54 26.98 41.94
C TYR A 172 -17.21 28.25 41.40
N LEU A 173 -17.82 28.16 40.22
CA LEU A 173 -18.54 29.29 39.61
C LEU A 173 -19.74 29.72 40.46
N ARG A 174 -20.53 28.77 40.99
CA ARG A 174 -21.65 29.08 41.89
C ARG A 174 -21.20 29.81 43.16
N ASN A 175 -20.09 29.38 43.76
CA ASN A 175 -19.51 30.07 44.92
C ASN A 175 -19.08 31.50 44.57
N LYS A 176 -18.42 31.70 43.42
CA LYS A 176 -18.03 33.03 42.94
C LYS A 176 -19.22 33.96 42.68
N ILE A 177 -20.31 33.43 42.12
CA ILE A 177 -21.53 34.21 41.90
C ILE A 177 -22.10 34.65 43.24
N ALA A 178 -22.24 33.74 44.20
CA ALA A 178 -22.75 34.06 45.53
C ALA A 178 -21.90 35.12 46.26
N ASP A 179 -20.57 35.05 46.13
CA ASP A 179 -19.67 36.05 46.72
C ASP A 179 -19.82 37.43 46.05
N ASN A 180 -19.94 37.47 44.72
CA ASN A 180 -20.19 38.72 43.98
C ASN A 180 -21.56 39.34 44.34
N GLU A 181 -22.61 38.52 44.48
CA GLU A 181 -23.93 38.97 44.90
C GLU A 181 -23.89 39.59 46.31
N ARG A 182 -23.16 38.96 47.25
CA ARG A 182 -22.96 39.51 48.61
C ARG A 182 -22.24 40.87 48.59
N VAL A 183 -21.23 41.02 47.72
CA VAL A 183 -20.51 42.30 47.56
C VAL A 183 -21.43 43.37 46.96
N GLN A 184 -22.23 43.04 45.96
CA GLN A 184 -23.21 43.97 45.39
C GLN A 184 -24.28 44.40 46.39
N GLN A 185 -24.79 43.47 47.22
CA GLN A 185 -25.75 43.79 48.28
C GLN A 185 -25.13 44.71 49.34
N HIS A 186 -23.87 44.48 49.75
CA HIS A 186 -23.14 45.40 50.65
C HIS A 186 -22.93 46.78 50.02
N GLN A 187 -22.67 46.86 48.71
CA GLN A 187 -22.55 48.12 48.00
C GLN A 187 -23.89 48.88 47.91
N GLN A 188 -25.01 48.19 47.68
CA GLN A 188 -26.35 48.83 47.65
C GLN A 188 -26.81 49.30 49.03
N MET A 189 -26.52 48.54 50.10
CA MET A 189 -26.82 48.95 51.48
C MET A 189 -25.98 50.16 51.96
N SER A 190 -24.88 50.48 51.27
CA SER A 190 -24.09 51.68 51.55
C SER A 190 -24.61 52.95 50.86
N ILE A 191 -25.64 52.86 50.01
CA ILE A 191 -26.06 53.96 49.09
C ILE A 191 -27.53 54.44 49.28
N LEU A 192 -28.34 53.88 50.18
CA LEU A 192 -29.74 54.35 50.38
C LEU A 192 -30.04 54.94 51.77
N PRO A 193 -30.53 56.19 51.87
CA PRO A 193 -31.28 56.65 53.02
C PRO A 193 -32.72 56.12 52.97
N SER A 194 -33.25 55.83 54.16
CA SER A 194 -34.60 55.38 54.50
C SER A 194 -35.74 55.86 53.58
N THR A 195 -36.49 54.92 52.99
CA THR A 195 -37.97 54.89 53.05
C THR A 195 -38.50 53.48 52.69
N SER A 196 -39.54 53.09 53.42
CA SER A 196 -40.33 51.85 53.38
C SER A 196 -41.04 51.58 52.04
N THR A 197 -41.22 50.31 51.66
CA THR A 197 -42.52 49.66 51.29
C THR A 197 -42.26 48.18 50.88
N ASP A 198 -43.23 47.31 51.21
CA ASP A 198 -43.38 45.86 50.98
C ASP A 198 -42.86 45.31 49.64
N TYR A 199 -42.40 44.04 49.57
CA TYR A 199 -42.71 43.06 48.51
C TYR A 199 -42.13 41.64 48.80
N GLU A 200 -43.05 40.67 48.71
CA GLU A 200 -42.99 39.22 48.42
C GLU A 200 -41.78 38.33 48.77
N VAL A 201 -42.09 37.28 49.54
CA VAL A 201 -41.26 36.08 49.78
C VAL A 201 -41.10 35.27 48.49
N MET A 202 -39.87 35.21 47.96
CA MET A 202 -39.52 34.30 46.86
C MET A 202 -39.17 32.92 47.43
N THR A 203 -39.93 31.90 47.04
CA THR A 203 -39.79 30.51 47.50
C THR A 203 -38.49 29.86 47.01
N PRO A 204 -37.90 28.91 47.76
CA PRO A 204 -36.66 28.27 47.36
C PRO A 204 -36.92 27.27 46.22
N TYR A 205 -36.13 27.41 45.15
CA TYR A 205 -36.14 26.52 43.99
C TYR A 205 -35.61 25.13 44.38
N ASP A 206 -36.48 24.11 44.39
CA ASP A 206 -36.11 22.72 44.69
C ASP A 206 -35.65 22.00 43.41
N SER A 207 -34.35 21.73 43.30
CA SER A 207 -33.71 21.07 42.16
C SER A 207 -34.00 19.56 42.05
N ARG A 208 -34.84 18.99 42.91
CA ARG A 208 -35.09 17.53 42.95
C ARG A 208 -36.09 17.00 41.91
N SER A 209 -36.71 17.86 41.11
CA SER A 209 -37.77 17.44 40.17
C SER A 209 -37.30 17.00 38.77
N PHE A 210 -36.00 17.06 38.45
CA PHE A 210 -35.55 16.81 37.06
C PHE A 210 -35.31 15.33 36.67
N LEU A 211 -35.44 14.37 37.60
CA LEU A 211 -35.21 12.95 37.31
C LEU A 211 -36.48 12.11 37.38
N GLN A 212 -37.59 12.59 36.80
CA GLN A 212 -38.69 11.70 36.45
C GLN A 212 -38.39 11.03 35.11
N VAL A 213 -37.86 9.81 35.23
CA VAL A 213 -37.65 8.83 34.16
C VAL A 213 -38.98 8.60 33.43
N ASN A 214 -39.10 9.15 32.21
CA ASN A 214 -40.13 8.74 31.26
C ASN A 214 -39.63 7.52 30.49
N LEU A 215 -39.96 6.33 31.02
CA LEU A 215 -39.85 5.04 30.34
C LEU A 215 -41.26 4.70 29.82
N LEU A 216 -41.47 4.68 28.49
CA LEU A 216 -42.59 4.08 27.70
C LEU A 216 -42.62 4.75 26.29
N ASP A 217 -41.87 4.27 25.29
CA ASP A 217 -42.20 3.28 24.21
C ASP A 217 -42.27 3.99 22.81
N PRO A 218 -42.36 3.32 21.63
CA PRO A 218 -41.22 3.14 20.72
C PRO A 218 -41.55 3.52 19.27
N SER A 219 -41.21 4.70 18.75
CA SER A 219 -41.18 4.93 17.29
C SER A 219 -40.44 6.23 16.99
N ASP A 220 -39.29 6.16 16.31
CA ASP A 220 -39.15 6.83 15.01
C ASP A 220 -37.75 6.62 14.42
N HIS A 221 -37.76 6.33 13.13
CA HIS A 221 -36.61 6.09 12.28
C HIS A 221 -35.68 7.30 12.21
N TYR A 222 -34.43 7.14 12.66
CA TYR A 222 -33.32 7.98 12.21
C TYR A 222 -32.52 7.27 11.12
N SER A 223 -32.86 7.59 9.87
CA SER A 223 -32.02 7.36 8.71
C SER A 223 -30.89 8.40 8.68
N HIS A 224 -29.69 8.02 9.12
CA HIS A 224 -28.48 8.81 8.88
C HIS A 224 -27.64 8.15 7.78
N GLN A 225 -27.91 8.55 6.54
CA GLN A 225 -27.09 8.20 5.38
C GLN A 225 -25.98 9.25 5.26
N GLN A 226 -24.80 8.98 5.83
CA GLN A 226 -23.59 9.77 5.52
C GLN A 226 -23.01 9.25 4.19
N GLN A 227 -23.24 9.99 3.12
CA GLN A 227 -22.44 9.89 1.89
C GLN A 227 -21.12 10.65 2.09
N THR A 228 -20.02 9.92 2.23
CA THR A 228 -18.66 10.45 2.03
C THR A 228 -18.24 10.18 0.58
N THR A 229 -18.54 11.12 -0.32
CA THR A 229 -17.98 11.14 -1.67
C THR A 229 -16.61 11.83 -1.65
N LEU A 230 -15.54 11.03 -1.77
CA LEU A 230 -14.20 11.49 -2.14
C LEU A 230 -14.11 11.52 -3.67
N GLN A 231 -14.09 12.71 -4.27
CA GLN A 231 -13.67 12.91 -5.65
C GLN A 231 -12.14 13.14 -5.67
N LEU A 232 -11.40 12.25 -6.33
CA LEU A 232 -10.08 12.57 -6.86
C LEU A 232 -10.25 12.96 -8.33
N GLY A 233 -9.80 14.16 -8.67
CA GLY A 233 -9.32 14.51 -10.00
C GLY A 233 -7.81 14.33 -10.09
#